data_AF-A0A559IW22-F1
#
_entry.id   AF-A0A559IW22-F1
#
_cell.length_a   1.000
_cell.length_b   1.000
_cell.length_c   1.000
_cell.angle_alpha   90.00
_cell.angle_beta   90.00
_cell.angle_gamma   90.00
#
_symmetry.space_group_name_H-M   'P 1'
#
loop_
_entity.id
_entity.type
_entity.pdbx_description
1 polymer ?
#
loop_
_entity_poly.entity_id
_entity_poly.type
_entity_poly.pdbx_seq_one_letter_code
_entity_poly.pdbx_strand_id
1 'polypeptide(L)'
;MKYLKYVVVILFLFILGCDSSPLKSDLEQKMNRAYKTDFDYIDRIELKDHNNKEHIIIDDLAKISNVINYLTDVKVIGDPELDDNPQGEISILTSEQGKDYNTKQTSAVLDILTVTESSSIIRYQSNFYEIPVNIFKVLKEEP
;
A
#
# COMPACT_ATOMS: atom_id res chain seq x y z
N MET A 1 53.70 7.29 9.96
CA MET A 1 52.28 7.43 9.57
C MET A 1 52.09 7.03 8.09
N LYS A 2 52.16 5.73 7.75
CA LYS A 2 52.04 5.25 6.35
C LYS A 2 50.92 4.23 6.09
N TYR A 3 50.19 3.81 7.11
CA TYR A 3 49.13 2.79 6.98
C TYR A 3 47.71 3.36 6.92
N LEU A 4 47.52 4.66 7.12
CA LEU A 4 46.19 5.28 7.17
C LEU A 4 45.55 5.51 5.78
N LYS A 5 46.30 5.31 4.68
CA LYS A 5 45.81 5.59 3.31
C LYS A 5 45.12 4.41 2.63
N TYR A 6 45.27 3.19 3.14
CA TYR A 6 44.72 1.98 2.48
C TYR A 6 43.38 1.52 3.05
N VAL A 7 42.94 2.03 4.19
CA VAL A 7 41.64 1.64 4.80
C VAL A 7 40.46 2.30 4.06
N VAL A 8 40.68 3.44 3.40
CA VAL A 8 39.60 4.18 2.72
C VAL A 8 39.23 3.55 1.36
N VAL A 9 40.11 2.75 0.76
CA VAL A 9 39.88 2.18 -0.58
C VAL A 9 39.04 0.90 -0.55
N ILE A 10 39.00 0.19 0.58
CA ILE A 10 38.23 -1.07 0.71
C ILE A 10 36.74 -0.80 1.04
N LEU A 11 36.40 0.40 1.53
CA LEU A 11 35.01 0.74 1.86
C LEU A 11 34.14 1.12 0.63
N PHE A 12 34.74 1.27 -0.55
CA PHE A 12 34.01 1.66 -1.78
C PHE A 12 33.43 0.47 -2.56
N LEU A 13 33.79 -0.77 -2.20
CA LEU A 13 33.33 -1.97 -2.90
C LEU A 13 32.02 -2.58 -2.37
N PHE A 14 31.39 -1.97 -1.36
CA PHE A 14 30.09 -2.40 -0.83
C PHE A 14 28.89 -1.59 -1.39
N ILE A 15 29.11 -0.66 -2.32
CA ILE A 15 28.03 0.18 -2.88
C ILE A 15 27.47 -0.35 -4.22
N LEU A 16 27.90 -1.54 -4.66
CA LEU A 16 27.42 -2.17 -5.90
C LEU A 16 26.58 -3.42 -5.64
N GLY A 17 25.90 -3.49 -4.49
CA GLY A 17 24.68 -4.27 -4.35
C GLY A 17 23.54 -3.54 -5.07
N CYS A 18 23.67 -3.40 -6.40
CA CYS A 18 22.55 -3.00 -7.24
C CYS A 18 21.67 -4.25 -7.35
N ASP A 19 20.89 -4.53 -6.31
CA ASP A 19 19.67 -5.31 -6.47
C ASP A 19 18.78 -4.48 -7.38
N SER A 20 19.00 -4.65 -8.69
CA SER A 20 18.06 -4.26 -9.71
C SER A 20 16.85 -5.17 -9.55
N SER A 21 16.10 -4.92 -8.48
CA SER A 21 14.72 -5.33 -8.38
C SER A 21 14.05 -4.91 -9.70
N PRO A 22 13.34 -5.81 -10.38
CA PRO A 22 12.69 -5.49 -11.64
C PRO A 22 11.92 -4.18 -11.44
N LEU A 23 12.10 -3.22 -12.36
CA LEU A 23 11.54 -1.87 -12.26
C LEU A 23 10.21 -1.86 -11.49
N LYS A 24 10.22 -1.36 -10.24
CA LYS A 24 9.00 -1.28 -9.42
C LYS A 24 7.92 -0.63 -10.25
N SER A 25 6.76 -1.28 -10.37
CA SER A 25 5.70 -0.74 -11.22
C SER A 25 5.17 0.58 -10.63
N ASP A 26 4.49 1.37 -11.46
CA ASP A 26 3.91 2.65 -11.03
C ASP A 26 2.93 2.46 -9.85
N LEU A 27 2.29 1.29 -9.78
CA LEU A 27 1.38 0.87 -8.72
C LEU A 27 2.05 0.86 -7.34
N GLU A 28 3.13 0.10 -7.18
CA GLU A 28 3.84 -0.02 -5.90
C GLU A 28 4.47 1.32 -5.51
N GLN A 29 4.99 2.07 -6.48
CA GLN A 29 5.54 3.39 -6.22
C GLN A 29 4.48 4.35 -5.66
N LYS A 30 3.27 4.34 -6.20
CA LYS A 30 2.14 5.14 -5.70
C LYS A 30 1.76 4.74 -4.28
N MET A 31 1.55 3.45 -4.01
CA MET A 31 1.22 2.96 -2.67
C MET A 31 2.30 3.28 -1.64
N ASN A 32 3.55 2.96 -1.96
CA ASN A 32 4.70 3.21 -1.09
C ASN A 32 4.86 4.70 -0.79
N ARG A 33 4.56 5.58 -1.76
CA ARG A 33 4.61 7.03 -1.53
C ARG A 33 3.48 7.52 -0.63
N ALA A 34 2.25 7.08 -0.91
CA ALA A 34 1.03 7.53 -0.23
C ALA A 34 1.01 7.09 1.24
N TYR A 35 1.30 5.83 1.51
CA TYR A 35 1.15 5.21 2.84
C TYR A 35 2.46 4.86 3.54
N LYS A 36 3.60 5.16 2.91
CA LYS A 36 4.93 4.75 3.42
C LYS A 36 5.09 3.23 3.56
N THR A 37 4.42 2.47 2.69
CA THR A 37 4.64 1.03 2.55
C THR A 37 5.95 0.74 1.81
N ASP A 38 6.36 -0.52 1.76
CA ASP A 38 7.53 -0.95 1.01
C ASP A 38 7.27 -2.24 0.21
N PHE A 39 6.23 -2.23 -0.62
CA PHE A 39 5.96 -3.31 -1.57
C PHE A 39 6.96 -3.28 -2.74
N ASP A 40 7.39 -4.44 -3.20
CA ASP A 40 8.02 -4.60 -4.52
C ASP A 40 7.03 -5.11 -5.57
N TYR A 41 5.99 -5.85 -5.16
CA TYR A 41 4.98 -6.39 -6.05
C TYR A 41 3.62 -6.53 -5.34
N ILE A 42 2.56 -6.02 -5.96
CA ILE A 42 1.17 -6.13 -5.50
C ILE A 42 0.36 -6.83 -6.59
N ASP A 43 -0.36 -7.89 -6.23
CA ASP A 43 -1.18 -8.68 -7.15
C ASP A 43 -2.52 -9.12 -6.57
N ARG A 44 -2.86 -8.63 -5.36
CA ARG A 44 -4.15 -8.88 -4.75
C ARG A 44 -4.60 -7.73 -3.86
N ILE A 45 -5.91 -7.45 -3.93
CA ILE A 45 -6.61 -6.58 -2.99
C ILE A 45 -7.81 -7.34 -2.42
N GLU A 46 -8.03 -7.22 -1.12
CA GLU A 46 -9.22 -7.77 -0.45
C GLU A 46 -9.96 -6.65 0.28
N LEU A 47 -11.29 -6.63 0.16
CA LEU A 47 -12.18 -5.73 0.87
C LEU A 47 -13.08 -6.53 1.81
N LYS A 48 -13.06 -6.20 3.09
CA LYS A 48 -14.05 -6.68 4.06
C LYS A 48 -14.97 -5.53 4.46
N ASP A 49 -16.25 -5.66 4.20
CA ASP A 49 -17.29 -4.72 4.61
C ASP A 49 -17.96 -5.27 5.89
N HIS A 50 -17.67 -4.69 7.04
CA HIS A 50 -18.17 -5.18 8.33
C HIS A 50 -19.67 -4.92 8.51
N ASN A 51 -20.19 -3.88 7.87
CA ASN A 51 -21.60 -3.51 7.95
C ASN A 51 -22.46 -4.50 7.16
N ASN A 52 -22.04 -4.82 5.94
CA ASN A 52 -22.79 -5.72 5.06
C ASN A 52 -22.33 -7.18 5.14
N LYS A 53 -21.24 -7.47 5.87
CA LYS A 53 -20.58 -8.79 5.98
C LYS A 53 -20.17 -9.36 4.63
N GLU A 54 -19.74 -8.48 3.73
CA GLU A 54 -19.28 -8.84 2.39
C GLU A 54 -17.75 -8.95 2.37
N HIS A 55 -17.25 -9.86 1.55
CA HIS A 55 -15.82 -10.03 1.30
C HIS A 55 -15.59 -10.12 -0.21
N ILE A 56 -14.81 -9.18 -0.74
CA ILE A 56 -14.48 -9.09 -2.16
C ILE A 56 -12.97 -9.29 -2.31
N ILE A 57 -12.57 -10.09 -3.29
CA ILE A 57 -11.18 -10.36 -3.63
C ILE A 57 -10.98 -9.95 -5.07
N ILE A 58 -9.94 -9.14 -5.32
CA ILE A 58 -9.56 -8.66 -6.65
C ILE A 58 -8.12 -9.14 -6.90
N ASP A 59 -7.96 -10.00 -7.90
CA ASP A 59 -6.66 -10.52 -8.38
C ASP A 59 -6.41 -10.21 -9.87
N ASP A 60 -7.32 -9.49 -10.53
CA ASP A 60 -7.11 -8.94 -11.86
C ASP A 60 -6.21 -7.68 -11.79
N LEU A 61 -5.07 -7.72 -12.48
CA LEU A 61 -4.07 -6.64 -12.42
C LEU A 61 -4.57 -5.30 -12.94
N ALA A 62 -5.50 -5.27 -13.90
CA ALA A 62 -6.04 -4.01 -14.41
C ALA A 62 -6.96 -3.36 -13.38
N LYS A 63 -7.80 -4.16 -12.72
CA LYS A 63 -8.67 -3.70 -11.62
C LYS A 63 -7.88 -3.29 -10.39
N ILE A 64 -6.84 -4.06 -10.03
CA ILE A 64 -5.89 -3.67 -8.97
C ILE A 64 -5.30 -2.30 -9.28
N SER A 65 -4.85 -2.07 -10.51
CA SER A 65 -4.34 -0.76 -10.94
C SER A 65 -5.35 0.37 -10.74
N ASN A 66 -6.60 0.17 -11.17
CA ASN A 66 -7.67 1.15 -10.97
C ASN A 66 -7.92 1.46 -9.50
N VAL A 67 -8.08 0.42 -8.68
CA VAL A 67 -8.33 0.56 -7.24
C VAL A 67 -7.18 1.29 -6.55
N ILE A 68 -5.92 0.94 -6.85
CA ILE A 68 -4.76 1.60 -6.25
C ILE A 68 -4.68 3.06 -6.67
N ASN A 69 -5.07 3.42 -7.90
CA ASN A 69 -5.13 4.82 -8.30
C ASN A 69 -6.10 5.63 -7.42
N TYR A 70 -7.26 5.07 -7.08
CA TYR A 70 -8.18 5.71 -6.12
C TYR A 70 -7.60 5.73 -4.70
N LEU A 71 -7.04 4.61 -4.24
CA LEU A 71 -6.44 4.51 -2.91
C LEU A 71 -5.23 5.40 -2.72
N THR A 72 -4.60 5.90 -3.78
CA THR A 72 -3.38 6.72 -3.67
C THR A 72 -3.59 8.19 -3.97
N ASP A 73 -4.80 8.56 -4.43
CA ASP A 73 -5.27 9.94 -4.47
C ASP A 73 -5.78 10.34 -3.07
N VAL A 74 -4.84 10.58 -2.16
CA VAL A 74 -5.15 10.78 -0.74
C VAL A 74 -4.59 12.06 -0.18
N LYS A 75 -5.33 12.59 0.79
CA LYS A 75 -4.90 13.69 1.64
C LYS A 75 -4.67 13.18 3.04
N VAL A 76 -3.46 13.38 3.56
CA VAL A 76 -3.18 13.14 4.99
C VAL A 76 -3.99 14.15 5.81
N ILE A 77 -4.75 13.66 6.77
CA ILE A 77 -5.52 14.46 7.71
C ILE A 77 -4.99 14.29 9.13
N GLY A 78 -5.19 15.29 9.98
CA GLY A 78 -4.91 15.17 11.41
C GLY A 78 -5.85 14.18 12.09
N ASP A 79 -5.55 13.82 13.33
CA ASP A 79 -6.34 12.89 14.14
C ASP A 79 -7.82 13.34 14.24
N PRO A 80 -8.73 12.69 13.52
CA PRO A 80 -10.12 13.11 13.50
C PRO A 80 -10.84 12.50 14.71
N GLU A 81 -11.74 13.26 15.35
CA GLU A 81 -12.59 12.74 16.42
C GLU A 81 -13.64 11.78 15.84
N LEU A 82 -13.24 10.54 15.58
CA LEU A 82 -14.08 9.47 15.00
C LEU A 82 -14.22 8.29 15.97
N ASP A 83 -15.25 7.48 15.72
CA ASP A 83 -15.34 6.15 16.33
C ASP A 83 -14.16 5.29 15.84
N ASP A 84 -13.52 4.59 16.77
CA ASP A 84 -12.38 3.71 16.50
C ASP A 84 -12.82 2.36 15.91
N ASN A 85 -14.14 2.10 15.82
CA ASN A 85 -14.68 0.89 15.21
C ASN A 85 -14.68 0.98 13.67
N PRO A 86 -13.86 0.20 12.95
CA PRO A 86 -13.82 0.25 11.50
C PRO A 86 -15.09 -0.32 10.87
N GLN A 87 -15.63 0.41 9.90
CA GLN A 87 -16.73 -0.01 9.01
C GLN A 87 -16.28 -1.12 8.04
N GLY A 88 -14.97 -1.27 7.83
CA GLY A 88 -14.40 -2.30 6.99
C GLY A 88 -12.87 -2.23 6.93
N GLU A 89 -12.28 -3.07 6.10
CA GLU A 89 -10.82 -3.18 5.92
C GLU A 89 -10.48 -3.37 4.44
N ILE A 90 -9.40 -2.76 3.99
CA ILE A 90 -8.80 -2.99 2.67
C ILE A 90 -7.42 -3.58 2.89
N SER A 91 -7.22 -4.81 2.44
CA SER A 91 -5.92 -5.48 2.48
C SER A 91 -5.27 -5.40 1.10
N ILE A 92 -4.12 -4.74 1.01
CA ILE A 92 -3.25 -4.77 -0.17
C ILE A 92 -2.19 -5.84 0.07
N LEU A 93 -2.07 -6.78 -0.85
CA LEU A 93 -1.35 -8.02 -0.63
C LEU A 93 -0.45 -8.39 -1.81
N THR A 94 0.58 -9.17 -1.49
CA THR A 94 1.25 -10.06 -2.43
C THR A 94 0.78 -11.48 -2.15
N SER A 95 0.22 -12.13 -3.16
CA SER A 95 -0.18 -13.54 -3.13
C SER A 95 1.01 -14.46 -2.88
N GLU A 96 0.75 -15.71 -2.52
CA GLU A 96 1.81 -16.72 -2.38
C GLU A 96 2.60 -16.90 -3.68
N GLN A 97 1.94 -16.81 -4.83
CA GLN A 97 2.57 -16.90 -6.15
C GLN A 97 3.45 -15.68 -6.45
N GLY A 98 3.09 -14.51 -5.94
CA GLY A 98 3.81 -13.26 -6.14
C GLY A 98 5.04 -13.07 -5.24
N LYS A 99 5.22 -13.91 -4.22
CA LYS A 99 6.30 -13.75 -3.21
C LYS A 99 7.71 -13.82 -3.80
N ASP A 100 7.91 -14.57 -4.88
CA ASP A 100 9.20 -14.64 -5.57
C ASP A 100 9.62 -13.27 -6.15
N TYR A 101 8.65 -12.36 -6.34
CA TYR A 101 8.85 -10.99 -6.84
C TYR A 101 8.75 -9.93 -5.74
N ASN A 102 8.51 -10.32 -4.48
CA ASN A 102 8.39 -9.38 -3.37
C ASN A 102 9.28 -9.75 -2.19
N THR A 103 10.32 -8.96 -1.97
CA THR A 103 11.34 -9.25 -0.95
C THR A 103 11.12 -8.54 0.38
N LYS A 104 10.10 -7.68 0.44
CA LYS A 104 9.96 -6.69 1.51
C LYS A 104 8.65 -6.84 2.28
N GLN A 105 7.63 -6.06 1.94
CA GLN A 105 6.35 -6.05 2.64
C GLN A 105 5.31 -6.80 1.82
N THR A 106 4.72 -7.86 2.37
CA THR A 106 3.71 -8.70 1.67
C THR A 106 2.26 -8.30 1.95
N SER A 107 2.01 -7.43 2.93
CA SER A 107 0.66 -7.00 3.29
C SER A 107 0.60 -5.61 3.91
N ALA A 108 -0.51 -4.92 3.67
CA ALA A 108 -0.90 -3.68 4.34
C ALA A 108 -2.41 -3.69 4.52
N VAL A 109 -2.90 -3.39 5.73
CA VAL A 109 -4.32 -3.33 6.05
C VAL A 109 -4.69 -1.89 6.37
N LEU A 110 -5.64 -1.35 5.62
CA LEU A 110 -6.17 0.00 5.77
C LEU A 110 -7.55 -0.12 6.40
N ASP A 111 -7.72 0.42 7.59
CA ASP A 111 -9.01 0.45 8.28
C ASP A 111 -9.89 1.50 7.61
N ILE A 112 -11.12 1.13 7.25
CA ILE A 112 -12.13 2.08 6.77
C ILE A 112 -12.90 2.57 8.00
N LEU A 113 -12.69 3.82 8.41
CA LEU A 113 -13.33 4.37 9.61
C LEU A 113 -14.68 5.00 9.32
N THR A 114 -14.78 5.72 8.20
CA THR A 114 -16.01 6.42 7.83
C THR A 114 -16.12 6.51 6.32
N VAL A 115 -17.31 6.27 5.79
CA VAL A 115 -17.61 6.44 4.37
C VAL A 115 -18.82 7.35 4.20
N THR A 116 -18.69 8.32 3.32
CA THR A 116 -19.76 9.22 2.88
C THR A 116 -20.10 8.96 1.41
N GLU A 117 -21.02 9.72 0.82
CA GLU A 117 -21.34 9.61 -0.61
C GLU A 117 -20.14 9.97 -1.51
N SER A 118 -19.24 10.85 -1.06
CA SER A 118 -18.18 11.43 -1.88
C SER A 118 -16.77 11.24 -1.31
N SER A 119 -16.61 10.68 -0.12
CA SER A 119 -15.29 10.49 0.49
C SER A 119 -15.26 9.31 1.46
N SER A 120 -14.05 8.83 1.72
CA SER A 120 -13.77 7.80 2.72
C SER A 120 -12.62 8.27 3.60
N ILE A 121 -12.77 8.13 4.91
CA ILE A 121 -11.69 8.28 5.87
C ILE A 121 -11.17 6.90 6.19
N ILE A 122 -9.88 6.71 5.97
CA ILE A 122 -9.18 5.49 6.27
C ILE A 122 -8.04 5.75 7.25
N ARG A 123 -7.62 4.70 7.92
CA ARG A 123 -6.42 4.71 8.76
C ARG A 123 -5.44 3.66 8.29
N TYR A 124 -4.17 4.04 8.26
CA TYR A 124 -3.06 3.13 8.11
C TYR A 124 -2.00 3.45 9.16
N GLN A 125 -1.67 2.47 10.00
CA GLN A 125 -0.84 2.67 11.19
C GLN A 125 -1.42 3.80 12.06
N SER A 126 -0.62 4.81 12.40
CA SER A 126 -1.04 5.97 13.21
C SER A 126 -1.48 7.19 12.38
N ASN A 127 -1.63 7.04 11.06
CA ASN A 127 -1.99 8.13 10.16
C ASN A 127 -3.40 7.97 9.61
N PHE A 128 -4.07 9.10 9.40
CA PHE A 128 -5.41 9.17 8.85
C PHE A 128 -5.36 9.82 7.47
N TYR A 129 -6.17 9.30 6.56
CA TYR A 129 -6.21 9.75 5.18
C TYR A 129 -7.66 9.94 4.73
N GLU A 130 -7.90 11.03 4.01
CA GLU A 130 -9.13 11.24 3.26
C GLU A 130 -8.90 10.84 1.80
N ILE A 131 -9.74 9.93 1.32
CA ILE A 131 -9.85 9.54 -0.09
C ILE A 131 -11.10 10.24 -0.65
N PRO A 132 -11.02 11.00 -1.76
CA PRO A 132 -12.16 11.75 -2.32
C PRO A 132 -13.12 10.87 -3.14
N VAL A 133 -13.34 9.63 -2.70
CA VAL A 133 -14.34 8.71 -3.25
C VAL A 133 -14.96 7.86 -2.15
N ASN A 134 -16.17 7.33 -2.40
CA ASN A 134 -16.74 6.24 -1.60
C ASN A 134 -16.04 4.93 -1.97
N ILE A 135 -15.19 4.42 -1.08
CA ILE A 135 -14.30 3.31 -1.40
C ILE A 135 -15.04 1.98 -1.52
N PHE A 136 -16.12 1.79 -0.77
CA PHE A 136 -17.00 0.63 -0.92
C PHE A 136 -17.65 0.60 -2.29
N LYS A 137 -18.07 1.76 -2.81
CA LYS A 137 -18.66 1.84 -4.15
C LYS A 137 -17.63 1.49 -5.22
N VAL A 138 -16.44 2.08 -5.17
CA VAL A 138 -15.36 1.79 -6.13
C VAL A 138 -15.02 0.30 -6.18
N LEU A 139 -14.85 -0.32 -5.02
CA LEU A 139 -14.46 -1.73 -4.92
C LEU A 139 -15.59 -2.71 -5.28
N LYS A 140 -16.86 -2.30 -5.21
CA LYS A 140 -18.02 -3.08 -5.70
C LYS A 140 -18.28 -2.85 -7.19
N GLU A 141 -17.93 -1.65 -7.67
CA GLU A 141 -17.89 -1.13 -9.05
C GLU A 141 -17.07 -1.97 -10.03
N GLU A 142 -15.95 -2.51 -9.53
CA GLU A 142 -14.90 -3.20 -10.30
C GLU A 142 -14.91 -4.71 -9.98
N PRO A 143 -15.83 -5.53 -10.55
CA PRO A 143 -15.96 -6.96 -10.22
C PRO A 143 -14.88 -7.82 -10.88
#